data_AF-A0AA38F894-F1
#
_entry.id   AF-A0AA38F894-F1
#
_cell.length_a   1.000
_cell.length_b   1.000
_cell.length_c   1.000
_cell.angle_alpha   90.00
_cell.angle_beta   90.00
_cell.angle_gamma   90.00
#
_symmetry.space_group_name_H-M   'P 1'
#
loop_
_entity.id
_entity.type
_entity.pdbx_description
1 polymer ?
#
loop_
_entity_poly.entity_id
_entity_poly.type
_entity_poly.pdbx_seq_one_letter_code
_entity_poly.pdbx_strand_id
1 'polypeptide(L)'
;KTTDIQGVKREISARKLSAMQLKKAKNKGCTLYAVKISETAEGDSDFLEKYPLLRDFSDVFLEELPGLPPKWEFDFTIEIKPGTEPISKAPYRMTTIELVELKAQLQELLSKGLIRPSVSPWGAL
;
A
#
# COMPACT_ATOMS: atom_id res chain seq x y z
N LYS A 1 -27.73 21.13 -1.99
CA LYS A 1 -26.70 20.61 -2.94
C LYS A 1 -25.46 20.35 -2.12
N THR A 2 -25.08 19.08 -1.96
CA THR A 2 -23.87 18.67 -1.26
C THR A 2 -22.78 18.58 -2.32
N THR A 3 -21.74 19.38 -2.19
CA THR A 3 -20.58 19.36 -3.07
C THR A 3 -19.39 18.92 -2.23
N ASP A 4 -18.79 17.80 -2.59
CA ASP A 4 -17.56 17.34 -1.94
C ASP A 4 -16.38 18.16 -2.45
N ILE A 5 -15.64 18.73 -1.52
CA ILE A 5 -14.50 19.61 -1.81
C ILE A 5 -13.28 19.01 -1.13
N GLN A 6 -12.33 18.49 -1.92
CA GLN A 6 -11.02 18.10 -1.41
C GLN A 6 -10.14 19.34 -1.27
N GLY A 7 -9.74 19.65 -0.03
CA GLY A 7 -8.91 20.82 0.28
C GLY A 7 -7.42 20.47 0.36
N VAL A 8 -6.58 21.37 -0.15
CA VAL A 8 -5.13 21.38 0.15
C VAL A 8 -4.95 21.94 1.56
N LYS A 9 -4.19 21.24 2.42
CA LYS A 9 -3.88 21.68 3.79
C LYS A 9 -3.12 23.01 3.75
N ARG A 10 -3.82 24.11 3.99
CA ARG A 10 -3.22 25.43 4.25
C ARG A 10 -3.31 25.72 5.75
N GLU A 11 -2.40 26.53 6.25
CA GLU A 11 -2.47 27.03 7.61
C GLU A 11 -3.64 28.02 7.72
N ILE A 12 -4.78 27.54 8.22
CA ILE A 12 -6.01 28.34 8.35
C ILE A 12 -6.03 28.93 9.76
N SER A 13 -5.81 30.23 9.87
CA SER A 13 -6.05 30.98 11.11
C SER A 13 -7.56 31.19 11.29
N ALA A 14 -8.21 30.31 12.05
CA ALA A 14 -9.64 30.42 12.39
C ALA A 14 -9.86 31.13 13.72
N ARG A 15 -10.85 32.05 13.77
CA ARG A 15 -11.34 32.65 15.03
C ARG A 15 -12.47 31.80 15.61
N LYS A 16 -12.36 31.43 16.89
CA LYS A 16 -13.44 30.75 17.61
C LYS A 16 -14.60 31.72 17.86
N LEU A 17 -15.83 31.26 17.70
CA LEU A 17 -17.06 32.02 17.96
C LEU A 17 -17.94 31.29 18.98
N SER A 18 -18.66 32.05 19.80
CA SER A 18 -19.72 31.49 20.66
C SER A 18 -21.03 31.29 19.91
N ALA A 19 -21.92 30.45 20.45
CA ALA A 19 -23.26 30.23 19.89
C ALA A 19 -24.07 31.54 19.75
N MET A 20 -23.93 32.47 20.70
CA MET A 20 -24.61 33.77 20.65
C MET A 20 -24.07 34.65 19.50
N GLN A 21 -22.75 34.64 19.30
CA GLN A 21 -22.11 35.40 18.21
C GLN A 21 -22.51 34.83 16.85
N LEU A 22 -22.59 33.49 16.74
CA LEU A 22 -23.05 32.81 15.53
C LEU A 22 -24.52 33.17 15.20
N LYS A 23 -25.40 33.16 16.20
CA LYS A 23 -26.82 33.57 16.05
C LYS A 23 -26.94 35.02 15.60
N LYS A 24 -26.13 35.92 16.16
CA LYS A 24 -26.09 37.34 15.76
C LYS A 24 -25.60 37.51 14.32
N ALA A 25 -24.57 36.77 13.90
CA ALA A 25 -24.05 36.81 12.54
C ALA A 25 -25.09 36.33 11.51
N LYS A 26 -25.83 35.25 11.83
CA LYS A 26 -26.94 34.77 11.00
C LYS A 26 -28.01 35.85 10.80
N ASN A 27 -28.41 36.54 11.88
CA ASN A 27 -29.42 37.60 11.83
C ASN A 27 -28.97 38.85 11.04
N LYS A 28 -27.67 38.99 10.78
CA LYS A 28 -27.11 40.05 9.92
C LYS A 28 -27.00 39.67 8.45
N GLY A 29 -27.52 38.50 8.06
CA GLY A 29 -27.49 38.03 6.67
C GLY A 29 -26.17 37.38 6.24
N CYS A 30 -25.30 36.99 7.18
CA CYS A 30 -24.09 36.23 6.83
C CYS A 30 -24.47 34.82 6.32
N THR A 31 -23.85 34.42 5.21
CA THR A 31 -23.95 33.04 4.71
C THR A 31 -23.05 32.14 5.54
N LEU A 32 -23.63 31.08 6.11
CA LEU A 32 -22.91 30.11 6.93
C LEU A 32 -22.68 28.83 6.12
N TYR A 33 -21.44 28.32 6.17
CA TYR A 33 -21.06 27.03 5.61
C TYR A 33 -20.68 26.10 6.76
N ALA A 34 -21.21 24.87 6.73
CA ALA A 34 -20.80 23.80 7.62
C ALA A 34 -19.95 22.81 6.83
N VAL A 35 -18.78 22.46 7.36
CA VAL A 35 -17.88 21.48 6.76
C VAL A 35 -17.70 20.34 7.76
N LYS A 36 -18.01 19.12 7.34
CA LYS A 36 -17.68 17.91 8.09
C LYS A 36 -16.30 17.45 7.62
N ILE A 37 -15.35 17.36 8.54
CA ILE A 37 -14.04 16.80 8.29
C ILE A 37 -14.07 15.37 8.85
N SER A 38 -13.90 14.37 7.99
CA SER A 38 -13.69 12.99 8.39
C SER A 38 -12.27 12.59 8.07
N GLU A 39 -11.64 11.90 9.01
CA GLU A 39 -10.35 11.26 8.82
C GLU A 39 -10.58 9.99 8.01
N THR A 40 -9.98 9.89 6.82
CA THR A 40 -9.99 8.65 6.03
C THR A 40 -9.08 7.65 6.72
N ALA A 41 -9.66 6.57 7.23
CA ALA A 41 -8.90 5.47 7.81
C ALA A 41 -8.10 4.77 6.70
N GLU A 42 -6.80 4.65 6.89
CA GLU A 42 -5.94 3.83 6.03
C GLU A 42 -6.32 2.35 6.23
N GLY A 43 -6.78 1.72 5.15
CA GLY A 43 -7.38 0.38 5.14
C GLY A 43 -8.51 0.33 4.13
N ASP A 44 -8.14 0.52 2.86
CA ASP A 44 -8.95 1.13 1.81
C ASP A 44 -9.96 0.14 1.18
N SER A 45 -10.86 -0.40 2.01
CA SER A 45 -12.12 -0.99 1.55
C SER A 45 -12.96 0.00 0.71
N ASP A 46 -12.67 1.29 0.83
CA ASP A 46 -13.28 2.41 0.10
C ASP A 46 -12.61 2.70 -1.28
N PHE A 47 -11.47 2.07 -1.60
CA PHE A 47 -10.73 2.34 -2.85
C PHE A 47 -11.49 1.89 -4.11
N LEU A 48 -12.13 0.72 -4.03
CA LEU A 48 -13.00 0.18 -5.10
C LEU A 48 -14.34 0.90 -5.20
N GLU A 49 -14.80 1.54 -4.12
CA GLU A 49 -16.00 2.38 -4.15
C GLU A 49 -15.71 3.74 -4.78
N LYS A 50 -14.55 4.32 -4.49
CA LYS A 50 -14.08 5.60 -5.00
C LYS A 50 -13.78 5.62 -6.50
N TYR A 51 -13.31 4.49 -7.04
CA TYR A 51 -12.99 4.37 -8.47
C TYR A 51 -13.74 3.19 -9.09
N PRO A 52 -14.91 3.43 -9.73
CA PRO A 52 -15.73 2.37 -10.32
C PRO A 52 -14.99 1.47 -11.32
N LEU A 53 -14.01 2.01 -12.05
CA LEU A 53 -13.16 1.26 -12.98
C LEU A 53 -12.34 0.15 -12.30
N LEU A 54 -12.03 0.29 -11.01
CA LEU A 54 -11.22 -0.68 -10.29
C LEU A 54 -12.05 -1.88 -9.83
N ARG A 55 -13.39 -1.77 -9.77
CA ARG A 55 -14.27 -2.89 -9.43
C ARG A 55 -14.09 -4.05 -10.42
N ASP A 56 -13.93 -3.73 -11.70
CA ASP A 56 -13.72 -4.69 -12.77
C ASP A 56 -12.35 -5.41 -12.67
N PHE A 57 -11.42 -4.90 -11.85
CA PHE A 57 -10.08 -5.45 -11.61
C PHE A 57 -9.82 -5.74 -10.12
N SER A 58 -10.88 -5.98 -9.35
CA SER A 58 -10.79 -6.21 -7.90
C SER A 58 -9.93 -7.43 -7.55
N ASP A 59 -9.80 -8.39 -8.46
CA ASP A 59 -8.91 -9.55 -8.39
C ASP A 59 -7.42 -9.22 -8.57
N VAL A 60 -7.10 -8.07 -9.18
CA VAL A 60 -5.72 -7.60 -9.38
C VAL A 60 -5.21 -6.85 -8.14
N PHE A 61 -6.09 -6.18 -7.41
CA PHE A 61 -5.75 -5.34 -6.25
C PHE A 61 -6.08 -6.03 -4.92
N LEU A 62 -5.74 -7.30 -4.80
CA LEU A 62 -5.89 -8.05 -3.55
C LEU A 62 -4.83 -7.64 -2.53
N GLU A 63 -5.20 -7.58 -1.26
CA GLU A 63 -4.27 -7.32 -0.15
C GLU A 63 -3.24 -8.46 -0.01
N GLU A 64 -3.63 -9.69 -0.35
CA GLU A 64 -2.75 -10.83 -0.45
C GLU A 64 -2.78 -11.44 -1.86
N LEU A 65 -1.61 -11.77 -2.40
CA LEU A 65 -1.50 -12.42 -3.70
C LEU A 65 -2.08 -13.85 -3.65
N PRO A 66 -2.81 -14.28 -4.70
CA PRO A 66 -3.44 -15.61 -4.74
C PRO A 66 -2.44 -16.77 -4.89
N GLY A 67 -1.14 -16.49 -4.89
CA GLY A 67 -0.05 -17.46 -5.02
C GLY A 67 0.78 -17.24 -6.29
N LEU A 68 1.43 -18.31 -6.76
CA LEU A 68 2.14 -18.30 -8.04
C LEU A 68 1.14 -18.13 -9.21
N PRO A 69 1.53 -17.42 -10.28
CA PRO A 69 0.72 -17.37 -11.48
C PRO A 69 0.52 -18.79 -12.05
N PRO A 70 -0.57 -19.04 -12.80
CA PRO A 70 -0.74 -20.27 -13.56
C PRO A 70 0.48 -20.56 -14.41
N LYS A 71 0.78 -21.84 -14.65
CA LYS A 71 1.86 -22.22 -15.55
C LYS A 71 1.62 -21.59 -16.92
N TRP A 72 2.55 -20.76 -17.38
CA TRP A 72 2.51 -20.19 -18.73
C TRP A 72 2.94 -21.25 -19.74
N GLU A 73 2.56 -21.05 -21.00
CA GLU A 73 2.89 -21.97 -22.09
C GLU A 73 4.41 -22.06 -22.34
N PHE A 74 5.15 -21.04 -21.88
CA PHE A 74 6.60 -20.97 -21.96
C PHE A 74 7.23 -20.83 -20.57
N ASP A 75 8.40 -21.42 -20.40
CA ASP A 75 9.19 -21.29 -19.19
C ASP A 75 10.09 -20.04 -19.27
N PHE A 76 10.18 -19.29 -18.17
CA PHE A 76 11.15 -18.21 -18.04
C PHE A 76 12.55 -18.78 -17.92
N THR A 77 13.34 -18.66 -18.97
CA THR A 77 14.76 -19.02 -18.96
C THR A 77 15.61 -17.77 -18.83
N ILE A 78 16.50 -17.75 -17.84
CA ILE A 78 17.50 -16.70 -17.69
C ILE A 78 18.74 -17.12 -18.49
N GLU A 79 18.96 -16.47 -19.63
CA GLU A 79 20.15 -16.73 -20.45
C GLU A 79 21.40 -16.14 -19.79
N ILE A 80 22.42 -16.98 -19.59
CA ILE A 80 23.73 -16.57 -19.10
C ILE A 80 24.69 -16.35 -20.27
N LYS A 81 25.61 -15.39 -20.13
CA LYS A 81 26.68 -15.23 -21.12
C LYS A 81 27.50 -16.52 -21.21
N PRO A 82 27.87 -16.98 -22.43
CA PRO A 82 28.73 -18.15 -22.57
C PRO A 82 30.01 -18.01 -21.75
N GLY A 83 30.37 -19.06 -21.01
CA GLY A 83 31.54 -19.07 -20.11
C GLY A 83 31.31 -18.45 -18.73
N THR A 84 30.08 -18.08 -18.37
CA THR A 84 29.78 -17.62 -17.00
C THR A 84 29.77 -18.81 -16.03
N GLU A 85 30.65 -18.78 -15.04
CA GLU A 85 30.68 -19.77 -13.95
C GLU A 85 29.72 -19.38 -12.81
N PRO A 86 29.21 -20.36 -12.02
CA PRO A 86 28.38 -20.07 -10.86
C PRO A 86 29.10 -19.21 -9.81
N ILE A 87 28.39 -18.21 -9.29
CA ILE A 87 28.88 -17.33 -8.24
C ILE A 87 28.14 -17.63 -6.95
N SER A 88 28.89 -17.92 -5.88
CA SER A 88 28.38 -18.05 -4.51
C SER A 88 29.04 -17.03 -3.60
N LYS A 89 28.25 -16.10 -3.06
CA LYS A 89 28.68 -15.07 -2.11
C LYS A 89 28.11 -15.37 -0.73
N ALA A 90 28.95 -15.19 0.29
CA ALA A 90 28.50 -15.29 1.66
C ALA A 90 27.44 -14.19 1.95
N PRO A 91 26.43 -14.50 2.79
CA PRO A 91 25.47 -13.50 3.23
C PRO A 91 26.12 -12.26 3.85
N TYR A 92 25.49 -11.11 3.67
CA TYR A 92 25.87 -9.91 4.41
C TYR A 92 25.72 -10.09 5.93
N ARG A 93 26.54 -9.37 6.69
CA ARG A 93 26.43 -9.34 8.15
C ARG A 93 25.19 -8.56 8.55
N MET A 94 24.27 -9.25 9.23
CA MET A 94 23.01 -8.69 9.74
C MET A 94 23.00 -8.75 11.26
N THR A 95 22.34 -7.78 11.87
CA THR A 95 22.03 -7.74 13.30
C THR A 95 20.99 -8.81 13.67
N THR A 96 20.83 -9.09 14.95
CA THR A 96 19.84 -10.06 15.44
C THR A 96 18.40 -9.67 15.03
N ILE A 97 18.07 -8.38 15.01
CA ILE A 97 16.73 -7.90 14.65
C ILE A 97 16.45 -8.15 13.17
N GLU A 98 17.42 -7.83 12.30
CA GLU A 98 17.32 -8.08 10.86
C GLU A 98 17.22 -9.58 10.55
N LEU A 99 17.95 -10.44 11.27
CA LEU A 99 17.87 -11.89 11.10
C LEU A 99 16.49 -12.46 11.50
N VAL A 100 15.86 -11.90 12.52
CA VAL A 100 14.49 -12.30 12.93
C VAL A 100 13.49 -11.92 11.85
N GLU A 101 13.59 -10.69 11.33
CA GLU A 101 12.72 -10.21 10.25
C GLU A 101 12.92 -11.02 8.95
N LEU A 102 14.18 -11.23 8.55
CA LEU A 102 14.52 -12.05 7.39
C LEU A 102 13.94 -13.46 7.51
N LYS A 103 14.03 -14.07 8.70
CA LYS A 103 13.43 -15.38 8.94
C LYS A 103 11.91 -15.35 8.80
N ALA A 104 11.24 -14.32 9.33
CA ALA A 104 9.79 -14.18 9.21
C ALA A 104 9.36 -14.08 7.73
N GLN A 105 10.03 -13.23 6.95
CA GLN A 105 9.76 -13.08 5.52
C GLN A 105 10.01 -14.38 4.74
N LEU A 106 11.11 -15.10 5.02
CA LEU A 106 11.38 -16.38 4.38
C LEU A 106 10.31 -17.43 4.71
N GLN A 107 9.82 -17.48 5.95
CA GLN A 107 8.72 -18.39 6.33
C GLN A 107 7.43 -18.05 5.61
N GLU A 108 7.10 -16.77 5.48
CA GLU A 108 5.93 -16.32 4.74
C GLU A 108 6.02 -16.67 3.24
N LEU A 109 7.18 -16.45 2.61
CA LEU A 109 7.37 -16.80 1.20
C LEU A 109 7.32 -18.32 0.97
N LEU A 110 7.82 -19.12 1.92
CA LEU A 110 7.73 -20.58 1.88
C LEU A 110 6.29 -21.05 2.06
N SER A 111 5.53 -20.47 3.00
CA SER A 111 4.12 -20.85 3.23
C SER A 111 3.22 -20.48 2.05
N LYS A 112 3.50 -19.35 1.39
CA LYS A 112 2.84 -18.93 0.14
C LYS A 112 3.29 -19.73 -1.09
N GLY A 113 4.29 -20.59 -0.97
CA GLY A 113 4.81 -21.41 -2.07
C GLY A 113 5.56 -20.62 -3.16
N LEU A 114 5.95 -19.37 -2.87
CA LEU A 114 6.65 -18.50 -3.83
C LEU A 114 8.13 -18.88 -3.97
N ILE A 115 8.71 -19.50 -2.93
CA ILE A 115 10.08 -20.02 -2.93
C ILE A 115 10.12 -21.48 -2.44
N ARG A 116 11.24 -22.15 -2.71
CA ARG A 116 11.53 -23.50 -2.18
C ARG A 116 13.02 -23.65 -1.87
N PRO A 117 13.40 -24.55 -0.95
CA PRO A 117 14.80 -24.92 -0.75
C PRO A 117 15.44 -25.41 -2.06
N SER A 118 16.71 -25.08 -2.27
CA SER A 118 17.47 -25.52 -3.44
C SER A 118 18.92 -25.86 -3.08
N VAL A 119 19.58 -26.63 -3.93
CA VAL A 119 21.00 -27.01 -3.85
C VAL A 119 21.77 -26.39 -5.02
N SER A 120 21.61 -25.08 -5.20
CA SER A 120 22.19 -24.35 -6.32
C SER A 120 23.70 -24.09 -6.11
N PRO A 121 24.54 -24.20 -7.16
CA PRO A 121 25.91 -23.70 -7.10
C PRO A 121 25.98 -22.16 -7.08
N TRP A 122 24.86 -21.49 -7.38
CA TRP A 122 24.69 -20.04 -7.26
C TRP A 122 24.14 -19.68 -5.88
N GLY A 123 24.72 -18.66 -5.25
CA GLY A 123 24.29 -18.20 -3.93
C GLY A 123 24.53 -16.71 -3.75
N ALA A 124 23.51 -16.00 -3.27
CA ALA A 124 23.61 -14.61 -2.84
C ALA A 124 22.53 -14.35 -1.78
N LEU A 125 22.91 -13.63 -0.72
CA LEU A 125 21.99 -13.15 0.32
C LEU A 125 22.44 -11.77 0.79
#